data_AF-A0A7J3B9P1-F1
#
_entry.id   AF-A0A7J3B9P1-F1
#
_cell.length_a   1.000
_cell.length_b   1.000
_cell.length_c   1.000
_cell.angle_alpha   90.00
_cell.angle_beta   90.00
_cell.angle_gamma   90.00
#
_symmetry.space_group_name_H-M   'P 1'
#
loop_
_entity.id
_entity.type
_entity.pdbx_description
1 polymer ?
#
loop_
_entity_poly.entity_id
_entity_poly.type
_entity_poly.pdbx_seq_one_letter_code
_entity_poly.pdbx_strand_id
1 'polypeptide(L)'
;MKALEVILKSEGRKEQLRRIAKRAHRNFEAFILWLFSKKEMHGYELINLLSEEDSFGKTITAALIYPLLSEMSKKGLLRCRTTRTGRRIRKVYSITSKGMRELGMAKERFRQRSLMREFLKEMLK
;
A
#
# COMPACT_ATOMS: atom_id res chain seq x y z
N MET A 1 -38.21 4.09 18.36
CA MET A 1 -37.48 5.30 17.91
C MET A 1 -36.00 5.29 18.36
N LYS A 2 -35.67 5.24 19.65
CA LYS A 2 -34.28 5.31 20.17
C LYS A 2 -33.33 4.19 19.67
N ALA A 3 -33.81 2.96 19.54
CA ALA A 3 -33.02 1.82 19.05
C ALA A 3 -32.65 1.94 17.56
N LEU A 4 -33.55 2.48 16.73
CA LEU A 4 -33.32 2.69 15.30
C LEU A 4 -32.24 3.74 15.05
N GLU A 5 -32.22 4.80 15.87
CA GLU A 5 -31.22 5.87 15.79
C GLU A 5 -29.80 5.38 16.16
N VAL A 6 -29.69 4.50 17.16
CA VAL A 6 -28.43 3.84 17.55
C VAL A 6 -27.90 2.95 16.42
N ILE A 7 -28.78 2.17 15.78
CA ILE A 7 -28.42 1.30 14.64
C ILE A 7 -27.91 2.15 13.47
N LEU A 8 -28.63 3.21 13.10
CA LEU A 8 -28.24 4.12 12.01
C LEU A 8 -26.89 4.81 12.30
N LYS A 9 -26.65 5.27 13.53
CA LYS A 9 -25.34 5.82 13.94
C LYS A 9 -24.21 4.77 13.85
N SER A 10 -24.49 3.52 14.22
CA SER A 10 -23.51 2.43 14.14
C SER A 10 -23.13 2.07 12.70
N GLU A 11 -24.11 2.05 11.78
CA GLU A 11 -23.88 1.81 10.36
C GLU A 11 -23.11 2.96 9.70
N GLY A 12 -23.45 4.21 10.03
CA GLY A 12 -22.69 5.39 9.59
C GLY A 12 -21.21 5.33 10.00
N ARG A 13 -20.93 4.93 11.25
CA ARG A 13 -19.55 4.75 11.75
C ARG A 13 -18.81 3.63 11.01
N LYS A 14 -19.46 2.49 10.76
CA LYS A 14 -18.86 1.37 10.01
C LYS A 14 -18.48 1.80 8.59
N GLU A 15 -19.35 2.55 7.91
CA GLU A 15 -19.08 3.06 6.56
C GLU A 15 -17.90 4.05 6.55
N GLN A 16 -17.84 4.96 7.54
CA GLN A 16 -16.70 5.85 7.70
C GLN A 16 -15.39 5.08 7.90
N LEU A 17 -15.38 4.06 8.76
CA LEU A 17 -14.20 3.20 8.98
C LEU A 17 -13.79 2.45 7.72
N ARG A 18 -14.74 1.92 6.94
CA ARG A 18 -14.47 1.28 5.64
C ARG A 18 -13.80 2.24 4.66
N ARG A 19 -14.26 3.50 4.61
CA ARG A 19 -13.65 4.54 3.75
C ARG A 19 -12.23 4.88 4.16
N ILE A 20 -11.97 4.99 5.47
CA ILE A 20 -10.64 5.22 6.02
C ILE A 20 -9.73 4.06 5.67
N ALA A 21 -10.15 2.81 5.93
CA ALA A 21 -9.40 1.61 5.60
C ALA A 21 -9.07 1.53 4.10
N LYS A 22 -10.05 1.80 3.22
CA LYS A 22 -9.86 1.83 1.76
C LYS A 22 -8.88 2.91 1.32
N ARG A 23 -8.84 4.05 2.00
CA ARG A 23 -7.86 5.12 1.74
C ARG A 23 -6.47 4.73 2.23
N ALA A 24 -6.37 4.17 3.44
CA ALA A 24 -5.11 3.68 3.99
C ALA A 24 -4.49 2.60 3.09
N HIS A 25 -5.30 1.63 2.63
CA HIS A 25 -4.87 0.61 1.69
C HIS A 25 -4.34 1.21 0.39
N ARG A 26 -5.06 2.15 -0.23
CA ARG A 26 -4.60 2.82 -1.47
C ARG A 26 -3.32 3.64 -1.28
N ASN A 27 -3.15 4.26 -0.12
CA ASN A 27 -1.91 4.97 0.20
C ASN A 27 -0.75 3.99 0.38
N PHE A 28 -1.00 2.84 0.99
CA PHE A 28 0.00 1.78 1.14
C PHE A 28 0.39 1.20 -0.24
N GLU A 29 -0.56 0.93 -1.13
CA GLU A 29 -0.25 0.56 -2.53
C GLU A 29 0.65 1.59 -3.22
N ALA A 30 0.38 2.89 -3.02
CA ALA A 30 1.21 3.96 -3.58
C ALA A 30 2.64 3.96 -2.99
N PHE A 31 2.78 3.68 -1.70
CA PHE A 31 4.09 3.52 -1.06
C PHE A 31 4.86 2.32 -1.64
N ILE A 32 4.20 1.17 -1.80
CA ILE A 32 4.80 -0.01 -2.43
C ILE A 32 5.21 0.30 -3.89
N LEU A 33 4.37 0.99 -4.67
CA LEU A 33 4.75 1.44 -6.01
C LEU A 33 5.96 2.38 -6.00
N TRP A 34 6.06 3.26 -5.01
CA TRP A 34 7.22 4.13 -4.86
C TRP A 34 8.50 3.32 -4.60
N LEU A 35 8.45 2.29 -3.75
CA LEU A 35 9.60 1.40 -3.52
C LEU A 35 10.02 0.69 -4.82
N PHE A 36 9.07 0.09 -5.55
CA PHE A 36 9.36 -0.58 -6.83
C PHE A 36 9.76 0.38 -7.96
N SER A 37 9.48 1.68 -7.83
CA SER A 37 9.96 2.70 -8.77
C SER A 37 11.46 2.98 -8.63
N LYS A 38 12.07 2.60 -7.49
CA LYS A 38 13.49 2.76 -7.22
C LYS A 38 14.30 1.56 -7.69
N LYS A 39 13.79 0.35 -7.46
CA LYS A 39 14.38 -0.90 -7.94
C LYS A 39 13.32 -2.00 -8.00
N GLU A 40 13.52 -2.95 -8.90
CA GLU A 40 12.84 -4.24 -8.80
C GLU A 40 13.37 -5.04 -7.60
N MET A 41 12.51 -5.85 -6.99
CA MET A 41 12.85 -6.61 -5.77
C MET A 41 12.18 -7.97 -5.76
N HIS A 42 12.76 -8.88 -4.98
CA HIS A 42 12.05 -10.10 -4.56
C HIS A 42 10.98 -9.76 -3.53
N GLY A 43 9.90 -10.56 -3.48
CA GLY A 43 8.85 -10.38 -2.45
C GLY A 43 9.40 -10.48 -1.01
N TYR A 44 10.36 -11.37 -0.78
CA TYR A 44 11.05 -11.50 0.51
C TYR A 44 11.93 -10.28 0.84
N GLU A 45 12.60 -9.71 -0.15
CA GLU A 45 13.42 -8.51 0.04
C GLU A 45 12.55 -7.31 0.47
N LEU A 46 11.36 -7.16 -0.13
CA LEU A 46 10.39 -6.16 0.31
C LEU A 46 9.92 -6.42 1.76
N ILE A 47 9.65 -7.68 2.12
CA ILE A 47 9.23 -8.02 3.49
C ILE A 47 10.32 -7.65 4.50
N ASN A 48 11.58 -7.97 4.22
CA ASN A 48 12.69 -7.60 5.09
C ASN A 48 12.81 -6.08 5.24
N LEU A 49 12.81 -5.35 4.11
CA LEU A 49 12.86 -3.89 4.10
C LEU A 49 11.74 -3.27 4.96
N LEU A 50 10.52 -3.81 4.88
CA LEU A 50 9.38 -3.32 5.65
C LEU A 50 9.37 -3.79 7.11
N SER A 51 10.09 -4.87 7.43
CA SER A 51 10.17 -5.42 8.79
C SER A 51 11.25 -4.74 9.63
N GLU A 52 12.25 -4.14 8.98
CA GLU A 52 13.28 -3.31 9.61
C GLU A 52 12.75 -1.92 10.03
N GLU A 53 11.55 -1.55 9.59
CA GLU A 53 10.94 -0.27 9.89
C GLU A 53 10.01 -0.37 11.12
N ASP A 54 10.46 0.15 12.25
CA ASP A 54 9.70 0.15 13.51
C ASP A 54 8.43 1.03 13.46
N SER A 55 8.35 1.95 12.50
CA SER A 55 7.26 2.92 12.35
C SER A 55 5.88 2.30 12.05
N PHE A 56 5.81 1.03 11.66
CA PHE A 56 4.52 0.37 11.37
C PHE A 56 3.76 -0.09 12.63
N GLY A 57 4.37 -0.02 13.81
CA GLY A 57 3.76 -0.40 15.10
C GLY A 57 3.41 -1.90 15.24
N LYS A 58 3.50 -2.66 14.15
CA LYS A 58 3.42 -4.13 14.06
C LYS A 58 4.28 -4.60 12.89
N THR A 59 4.88 -5.78 13.03
CA THR A 59 5.67 -6.41 11.97
C THR A 59 4.83 -6.65 10.71
N ILE A 60 5.28 -6.14 9.57
CA ILE A 60 4.70 -6.42 8.27
C ILE A 60 5.03 -7.88 7.90
N THR A 61 4.00 -8.72 7.79
CA THR A 61 4.20 -10.16 7.56
C THR A 61 4.10 -10.56 6.09
N ALA A 62 4.69 -11.71 5.77
CA ALA A 62 4.52 -12.37 4.46
C ALA A 62 3.04 -12.59 4.10
N ALA A 63 2.20 -12.92 5.09
CA ALA A 63 0.77 -13.13 4.92
C ALA A 63 0.01 -11.86 4.49
N LEU A 64 0.56 -10.68 4.78
CA LEU A 64 0.02 -9.40 4.29
C LEU A 64 0.57 -9.04 2.91
N ILE A 65 1.89 -9.19 2.72
CA ILE A 65 2.58 -8.69 1.52
C ILE A 65 2.29 -9.51 0.29
N TYR A 66 2.29 -10.85 0.36
CA TYR A 66 2.08 -11.66 -0.84
C TYR A 66 0.69 -11.50 -1.48
N PRO A 67 -0.42 -11.46 -0.71
CA PRO A 67 -1.73 -11.12 -1.28
C PRO A 67 -1.75 -9.74 -1.92
N LEU A 68 -1.15 -8.73 -1.27
CA LEU A 68 -1.08 -7.37 -1.81
C LEU A 68 -0.33 -7.34 -3.15
N LEU A 69 0.87 -7.94 -3.23
CA LEU A 69 1.64 -8.00 -4.47
C LEU A 69 0.92 -8.77 -5.57
N SER A 70 0.19 -9.83 -5.21
CA SER A 70 -0.65 -10.59 -6.13
C SER A 70 -1.78 -9.72 -6.69
N GLU A 71 -2.49 -8.98 -5.84
CA GLU A 71 -3.55 -8.06 -6.24
C GLU A 71 -3.00 -6.93 -7.13
N MET A 72 -1.90 -6.29 -6.75
CA MET A 72 -1.24 -5.25 -7.55
C MET A 72 -0.78 -5.79 -8.93
N SER A 73 -0.34 -7.04 -8.99
CA SER A 73 0.01 -7.70 -10.26
C SER A 73 -1.23 -7.96 -11.13
N LYS A 74 -2.33 -8.44 -10.53
CA LYS A 74 -3.62 -8.62 -11.23
C LYS A 74 -4.19 -7.31 -11.76
N LYS A 75 -4.02 -6.21 -11.00
CA LYS A 75 -4.36 -4.84 -11.44
C LYS A 75 -3.43 -4.34 -12.55
N GLY A 76 -2.36 -5.05 -12.88
CA GLY A 76 -1.37 -4.67 -13.88
C GLY A 76 -0.45 -3.53 -13.42
N LEU A 77 -0.37 -3.27 -12.11
CA LEU A 77 0.51 -2.22 -11.57
C LEU A 77 1.95 -2.71 -11.47
N LEU A 78 2.10 -3.99 -11.11
CA LEU A 78 3.38 -4.70 -11.07
C LEU A 78 3.39 -5.82 -12.11
N ARG A 79 4.58 -6.10 -12.64
CA ARG A 79 4.87 -7.33 -13.38
C ARG A 79 5.51 -8.31 -12.40
N CYS A 80 5.05 -9.56 -12.40
CA CYS A 80 5.66 -10.64 -11.64
C CYS A 80 6.33 -11.61 -12.63
N ARG A 81 7.63 -11.86 -12.44
CA ARG A 81 8.36 -12.91 -13.16
C ARG A 81 8.93 -13.92 -12.18
N THR A 82 9.07 -15.15 -12.65
CA THR A 82 9.63 -16.23 -11.85
C THR A 82 11.08 -16.44 -12.27
N THR A 83 12.00 -16.37 -11.31
CA THR A 83 13.41 -16.72 -11.52
C THR A 83 13.71 -18.05 -10.84
N ARG A 84 14.55 -18.86 -11.48
CA ARG A 84 14.99 -20.15 -10.94
C ARG A 84 16.50 -20.09 -10.68
N THR A 85 16.89 -20.35 -9.44
CA THR A 85 18.30 -20.50 -9.05
C THR A 85 18.46 -21.89 -8.45
N GLY A 86 19.00 -22.81 -9.24
CA GLY A 86 19.03 -24.25 -8.89
C GLY A 86 17.61 -24.81 -8.73
N ARG A 87 17.30 -25.34 -7.54
CA ARG A 87 15.95 -25.84 -7.19
C ARG A 87 15.00 -24.77 -6.63
N ARG A 88 15.50 -23.56 -6.34
CA ARG A 88 14.69 -22.51 -5.71
C ARG A 88 14.00 -21.67 -6.77
N ILE A 89 12.68 -21.55 -6.63
CA ILE A 89 11.83 -20.70 -7.46
C ILE A 89 11.54 -19.42 -6.67
N ARG A 90 11.85 -18.26 -7.24
CA ARG A 90 11.62 -16.95 -6.63
C ARG A 90 10.78 -16.06 -7.53
N LYS A 91 9.89 -15.27 -6.94
CA LYS A 91 9.17 -14.21 -7.65
C LYS A 91 9.98 -12.92 -7.58
N VAL A 92 10.13 -12.26 -8.71
CA VAL A 92 10.67 -10.89 -8.85
C VAL A 92 9.55 -10.00 -9.33
N TYR A 93 9.39 -8.86 -8.67
CA TYR A 93 8.38 -7.87 -9.02
C TYR A 93 9.05 -6.61 -9.54
N SER A 94 8.50 -6.06 -10.62
CA SER A 94 8.92 -4.77 -11.17
C SER A 94 7.70 -3.89 -11.46
N ILE A 95 7.86 -2.57 -11.33
CA ILE A 95 6.80 -1.63 -11.65
C ILE A 95 6.55 -1.60 -13.17
N THR A 96 5.28 -1.50 -13.57
CA THR A 96 4.91 -1.35 -14.99
C THR A 96 4.70 0.11 -15.35
N SER A 97 4.54 0.42 -16.64
CA SER A 97 4.12 1.76 -17.09
C SER A 97 2.77 2.18 -16.50
N LYS A 98 1.83 1.24 -16.30
CA LYS A 98 0.56 1.52 -15.61
C LYS A 98 0.80 1.84 -14.14
N GLY A 99 1.66 1.08 -13.46
CA GLY A 99 2.06 1.35 -12.07
C GLY A 99 2.73 2.71 -11.90
N MET A 100 3.59 3.11 -12.84
CA MET A 100 4.23 4.44 -12.83
C MET A 100 3.20 5.57 -12.96
N ARG A 101 2.19 5.42 -13.84
CA ARG A 101 1.09 6.39 -13.95
C ARG A 101 0.27 6.48 -12.67
N GLU A 102 -0.09 5.34 -12.07
CA GLU A 102 -0.81 5.31 -10.79
C GLU A 102 -0.02 5.98 -9.66
N LEU A 103 1.30 5.76 -9.61
CA LEU A 103 2.17 6.43 -8.66
C LEU A 103 2.18 7.95 -8.89
N GLY A 104 2.22 8.40 -10.14
CA GLY A 104 2.10 9.83 -10.49
C GLY A 104 0.79 10.44 -9.98
N MET A 105 -0.34 9.78 -10.24
CA MET A 105 -1.65 10.22 -9.72
C MET A 105 -1.71 10.19 -8.19
N ALA A 106 -1.08 9.21 -7.54
CA ALA A 106 -1.00 9.16 -6.08
C ALA A 106 -0.22 10.35 -5.51
N LYS A 107 0.93 10.69 -6.10
CA LYS A 107 1.73 11.87 -5.72
C LYS A 107 0.90 13.14 -5.83
N GLU A 108 0.12 13.28 -6.90
CA GLU A 108 -0.76 14.45 -7.07
C GLU A 108 -1.89 14.49 -6.03
N ARG A 109 -2.48 13.34 -5.69
CA ARG A 109 -3.47 13.26 -4.58
C ARG A 109 -2.89 13.64 -3.23
N PHE A 110 -1.62 13.30 -2.95
CA PHE A 110 -0.95 13.75 -1.73
C PHE A 110 -0.65 15.24 -1.77
N ARG A 111 -0.26 15.76 -2.94
CA ARG A 111 0.02 17.17 -3.18
C ARG A 111 -1.23 18.05 -2.94
N GLN A 112 -2.38 17.64 -3.43
CA GLN A 112 -3.63 18.41 -3.32
C GLN A 112 -4.22 18.46 -1.90
N ARG A 113 -3.68 17.69 -0.94
CA ARG A 113 -4.12 17.72 0.46
C ARG A 113 -3.30 18.74 1.25
N SER A 114 -3.77 19.99 1.27
CA SER A 114 -3.13 21.11 1.97
C SER A 114 -2.74 20.76 3.41
N LEU A 115 -3.71 20.26 4.19
CA LEU A 115 -3.50 19.97 5.62
C LEU A 115 -2.43 18.89 5.87
N MET A 116 -2.44 17.78 5.12
CA MET A 116 -1.45 16.71 5.31
C MET A 116 -0.05 17.15 4.88
N ARG A 117 0.03 17.99 3.85
CA ARG A 117 1.30 18.55 3.39
C ARG A 117 1.89 19.53 4.41
N GLU A 118 1.06 20.40 4.98
CA GLU A 118 1.48 21.33 6.03
C GLU A 118 1.95 20.58 7.27
N PHE A 119 1.16 19.61 7.72
CA PHE A 119 1.53 18.71 8.81
C PHE A 119 2.87 17.99 8.58
N LEU A 120 3.07 17.37 7.41
CA LEU A 120 4.33 16.69 7.09
C LEU A 120 5.53 17.65 6.97
N LYS A 121 5.32 18.88 6.48
CA LYS A 121 6.37 19.91 6.47
C LYS A 121 6.77 20.34 7.87
N GLU A 122 5.83 20.34 8.81
CA GLU A 122 6.09 20.69 10.21
C GLU A 122 6.83 19.56 10.94
N MET A 123 6.49 18.30 10.66
CA MET A 123 7.12 17.13 11.30
C MET A 123 8.48 16.70 10.72
N LEU A 124 8.85 17.19 9.53
CA LEU A 124 10.12 16.88 8.85
C LEU A 124 11.09 18.07 8.79
N LYS A 125 10.82 19.13 9.56
CA LYS A 125 11.75 20.21 9.86
C LYS A 125 12.50 19.88 11.16
#